data_AF-A0A1H2F6I4-F1
#
_entry.id   AF-A0A1H2F6I4-F1
#
_cell.length_a   1.000
_cell.length_b   1.000
_cell.length_c   1.000
_cell.angle_alpha   90.00
_cell.angle_beta   90.00
_cell.angle_gamma   90.00
#
_symmetry.space_group_name_H-M   'P 1'
#
loop_
_entity.id
_entity.type
_entity.pdbx_description
1 polymer ?
#
loop_
_entity_poly.entity_id
_entity_poly.type
_entity_poly.pdbx_seq_one_letter_code
_entity_poly.pdbx_strand_id
1 'polypeptide(L)'
;MTTTPDPTQEAAPKKQYNQLGAHRAMVLWLFPATFFVMLGLGAVFIFTDPTLNMTENVRGPSDESPSSVLLFVAISGALGGFVSCLRRLYAFDDIFPHHRYAPRSSNFYLAAYSAIPPLVGIISAAVIYGMFASGLITGELFPKFACAQAGNDCKTLPDFLGYWRPEGAQDYAKAMVWGFISGFSERFFVDTLNQFGGKGATVPGSNGK
;
A
#
# COMPACT_ATOMS: atom_id res chain seq x y z
N MET A 1 -37.07 -55.94 -12.06
CA MET A 1 -36.43 -54.90 -12.89
C MET A 1 -35.86 -53.86 -11.95
N THR A 2 -34.54 -53.92 -11.81
CA THR A 2 -33.68 -53.07 -11.01
C THR A 2 -33.51 -51.71 -11.71
N THR A 3 -33.77 -50.63 -11.00
CA THR A 3 -33.24 -49.30 -11.35
C THR A 3 -32.44 -48.80 -10.15
N THR A 4 -31.17 -49.18 -10.12
CA THR A 4 -30.14 -48.52 -9.31
C THR A 4 -30.01 -47.07 -9.79
N PRO A 5 -30.11 -46.06 -8.90
CA PRO A 5 -29.76 -44.70 -9.26
C PRO A 5 -28.24 -44.57 -9.39
N ASP A 6 -27.84 -43.95 -10.50
CA ASP A 6 -26.49 -43.57 -10.91
C ASP A 6 -25.82 -42.62 -9.88
N PRO A 7 -24.60 -42.90 -9.37
CA PRO A 7 -23.90 -42.04 -8.40
C PRO A 7 -23.17 -40.83 -9.01
N THR A 8 -23.41 -40.47 -10.28
CA THR A 8 -22.59 -39.46 -10.98
C THR A 8 -23.23 -38.07 -11.17
N GLN A 9 -24.12 -37.64 -10.27
CA GLN A 9 -24.65 -36.26 -10.27
C GLN A 9 -24.17 -35.41 -9.08
N GLU A 10 -23.38 -34.39 -9.44
CA GLU A 10 -23.51 -33.02 -8.93
C GLU A 10 -22.83 -32.65 -7.60
N ALA A 11 -21.49 -32.78 -7.54
CA ALA A 11 -20.66 -32.20 -6.48
C ALA A 11 -20.15 -30.77 -6.80
N ALA A 12 -20.86 -29.98 -7.60
CA ALA A 12 -20.49 -28.60 -7.91
C ALA A 12 -21.72 -27.68 -7.83
N PRO A 13 -21.99 -27.07 -6.65
CA PRO A 13 -21.79 -25.61 -6.60
C PRO A 13 -21.33 -25.06 -5.23
N LYS A 14 -21.09 -25.85 -4.18
CA LYS A 14 -20.79 -25.29 -2.83
C LYS A 14 -19.47 -24.52 -2.74
N LYS A 15 -18.45 -24.92 -3.50
CA LYS A 15 -17.09 -24.33 -3.40
C LYS A 15 -17.03 -22.91 -3.99
N GLN A 16 -17.81 -22.64 -5.04
CA GLN A 16 -17.79 -21.37 -5.77
C GLN A 16 -18.54 -20.25 -5.02
N TYR A 17 -19.67 -20.57 -4.36
CA TYR A 17 -20.40 -19.61 -3.51
C TYR A 17 -19.55 -19.13 -2.31
N ASN A 18 -18.81 -20.04 -1.66
CA ASN A 18 -17.96 -19.67 -0.51
C ASN A 18 -16.81 -18.73 -0.90
N GLN A 19 -16.29 -18.82 -2.11
CA GLN A 19 -15.21 -17.92 -2.58
C GLN A 19 -15.72 -16.53 -2.92
N LEU A 20 -16.91 -16.41 -3.49
CA LEU A 20 -17.56 -15.12 -3.75
C LEU A 20 -17.85 -14.35 -2.45
N GLY A 21 -18.21 -15.09 -1.39
CA GLY A 21 -18.42 -14.54 -0.05
C GLY A 21 -17.18 -14.04 0.65
N ALA A 22 -16.12 -14.83 0.61
CA ALA A 22 -14.83 -14.45 1.16
C ALA A 22 -14.29 -13.19 0.48
N HIS A 23 -14.49 -13.05 -0.83
CA HIS A 23 -14.05 -11.87 -1.59
C HIS A 23 -14.75 -10.58 -1.15
N ARG A 24 -16.08 -10.59 -1.06
CA ARG A 24 -16.85 -9.42 -0.59
C ARG A 24 -16.53 -9.07 0.87
N ALA A 25 -16.32 -10.08 1.71
CA ALA A 25 -15.86 -9.87 3.08
C ALA A 25 -14.47 -9.19 3.12
N MET A 26 -13.54 -9.58 2.25
CA MET A 26 -12.23 -8.92 2.15
C MET A 26 -12.34 -7.44 1.76
N VAL A 27 -13.23 -7.07 0.81
CA VAL A 27 -13.52 -5.66 0.46
C VAL A 27 -14.00 -4.90 1.69
N LEU A 28 -15.01 -5.45 2.37
CA LEU A 28 -15.66 -4.82 3.51
C LEU A 28 -14.68 -4.58 4.66
N TRP A 29 -13.68 -5.46 4.81
CA TRP A 29 -12.60 -5.33 5.79
C TRP A 29 -11.41 -4.48 5.34
N LEU A 30 -11.26 -4.21 4.04
CA LEU A 30 -10.18 -3.37 3.49
C LEU A 30 -10.32 -1.91 3.93
N PHE A 31 -11.53 -1.35 3.88
CA PHE A 31 -11.82 0.01 4.33
C PHE A 31 -11.47 0.26 5.81
N PRO A 32 -11.98 -0.52 6.78
CA PRO A 32 -11.62 -0.33 8.17
C PRO A 32 -10.13 -0.62 8.41
N ALA A 33 -9.54 -1.65 7.78
CA ALA A 33 -8.11 -1.94 7.94
C ALA A 33 -7.23 -0.77 7.51
N THR A 34 -7.47 -0.19 6.33
CA THR A 34 -6.74 0.98 5.84
C THR A 34 -6.96 2.20 6.74
N PHE A 35 -8.19 2.43 7.19
CA PHE A 35 -8.50 3.51 8.13
C PHE A 35 -7.74 3.38 9.45
N PHE A 36 -7.67 2.18 10.04
CA PHE A 36 -6.91 1.93 11.26
C PHE A 36 -5.40 2.09 11.05
N VAL A 37 -4.86 1.66 9.91
CA VAL A 37 -3.45 1.90 9.57
C VAL A 37 -3.15 3.39 9.46
N MET A 38 -4.02 4.17 8.79
CA MET A 38 -3.87 5.63 8.69
C MET A 38 -4.00 6.32 10.04
N LEU A 39 -4.96 5.90 10.88
CA LEU A 39 -5.08 6.40 12.25
C LEU A 39 -3.85 6.06 13.10
N GLY A 40 -3.29 4.86 12.95
CA GLY A 40 -2.06 4.47 13.64
C GLY A 40 -0.88 5.36 13.26
N LEU A 41 -0.69 5.58 11.95
CA LEU A 41 0.35 6.49 11.46
C LEU A 41 0.11 7.95 11.90
N GLY A 42 -1.13 8.42 11.84
CA GLY A 42 -1.51 9.76 12.32
C GLY A 42 -1.36 9.92 13.84
N ALA A 43 -1.64 8.88 14.62
CA ALA A 43 -1.38 8.90 16.06
C ALA A 43 0.11 8.97 16.33
N VAL A 44 0.93 8.17 15.64
CA VAL A 44 2.40 8.24 15.74
C VAL A 44 2.86 9.66 15.46
N PHE A 45 2.41 10.31 14.38
CA PHE A 45 2.69 11.72 14.09
C PHE A 45 2.43 12.64 15.28
N ILE A 46 1.21 12.58 15.83
CA ILE A 46 0.76 13.46 16.90
C ILE A 46 1.59 13.23 18.17
N PHE A 47 1.99 11.98 18.45
CA PHE A 47 2.82 11.65 19.61
C PHE A 47 4.31 11.96 19.40
N THR A 48 4.81 11.87 18.17
CA THR A 48 6.23 12.12 17.85
C THR A 48 6.54 13.59 17.60
N ASP A 49 5.55 14.41 17.22
CA ASP A 49 5.74 15.84 17.01
C ASP A 49 5.45 16.64 18.31
N PRO A 50 6.50 17.12 19.01
CA PRO A 50 6.34 17.92 20.23
C PRO A 50 5.64 19.27 19.98
N THR A 51 5.52 19.72 18.73
CA THR A 51 4.90 21.00 18.35
C THR A 51 3.37 21.03 18.51
N LEU A 52 2.70 19.88 18.58
CA LEU A 52 1.25 19.82 18.84
C LEU A 52 0.91 19.67 20.33
N ASN A 53 1.88 19.24 21.15
CA ASN A 53 1.69 19.01 22.59
C ASN A 53 2.24 20.13 23.49
N MET A 54 3.01 21.09 22.95
CA MET A 54 3.47 22.25 23.71
C MET A 54 2.69 23.52 23.37
N THR A 55 1.95 23.98 24.37
CA THR A 55 1.44 25.33 24.55
C THR A 55 2.42 26.40 24.08
N GLU A 56 2.05 27.08 22.99
CA GLU A 56 2.15 28.53 22.70
C GLU A 56 3.06 29.43 23.57
N ASN A 57 4.28 29.05 23.94
CA ASN A 57 5.24 29.97 24.55
C ASN A 57 6.66 29.52 24.27
N VAL A 58 7.45 30.42 23.65
CA VAL A 58 8.86 30.29 23.24
C VAL A 58 9.02 29.80 21.79
N ARG A 59 8.62 30.65 20.83
CA ARG A 59 9.01 30.54 19.42
C ARG A 59 10.26 31.38 19.18
N GLY A 60 11.43 30.76 19.36
CA GLY A 60 12.70 31.29 18.84
C GLY A 60 12.77 31.09 17.31
N PRO A 61 13.48 31.95 16.56
CA PRO A 61 13.49 31.94 15.09
C PRO A 61 14.31 30.79 14.44
N SER A 62 14.64 29.72 15.17
CA SER A 62 15.59 28.68 14.71
C SER A 62 15.20 27.23 15.04
N ASP A 63 14.07 26.99 15.70
CA ASP A 63 13.58 25.63 15.94
C ASP A 63 12.62 25.22 14.81
N GLU A 64 13.21 24.93 13.65
CA GLU A 64 12.51 24.25 12.56
C GLU A 64 12.23 22.81 12.97
N SER A 65 10.97 22.52 13.26
CA SER A 65 10.43 21.21 13.62
C SER A 65 10.93 20.08 12.69
N PRO A 66 11.30 18.90 13.23
CA PRO A 66 11.70 17.75 12.43
C PRO A 66 10.55 17.37 11.48
N SER A 67 10.76 17.58 10.19
CA SER A 67 9.72 17.41 9.19
C SER A 67 9.38 15.92 9.01
N SER A 68 8.20 15.49 9.47
CA SER A 68 7.66 14.13 9.27
C SER A 68 7.23 13.86 7.82
N VAL A 69 8.04 14.24 6.82
CA VAL A 69 7.77 14.07 5.39
C VAL A 69 7.56 12.60 5.06
N LEU A 70 8.40 11.74 5.64
CA LEU A 70 8.34 10.30 5.47
C LEU A 70 6.95 9.75 5.83
N LEU A 71 6.30 10.33 6.85
CA LEU A 71 4.97 9.91 7.24
C LEU A 71 3.91 10.28 6.21
N PHE A 72 3.93 11.50 5.68
CA PHE A 72 3.02 11.90 4.62
C PHE A 72 3.21 11.08 3.35
N VAL A 73 4.47 10.75 3.03
CA VAL A 73 4.83 9.86 1.92
C VAL A 73 4.38 8.42 2.19
N ALA A 74 4.48 7.94 3.44
CA ALA A 74 3.96 6.63 3.85
C ALA A 74 2.44 6.55 3.76
N ILE A 75 1.73 7.59 4.20
CA ILE A 75 0.27 7.73 4.07
C ILE A 75 -0.12 7.72 2.58
N SER A 76 0.57 8.48 1.73
CA SER A 76 0.29 8.46 0.30
C SER A 76 0.56 7.08 -0.32
N GLY A 77 1.61 6.38 0.14
CA GLY A 77 1.92 5.00 -0.23
C GLY A 77 0.85 4.00 0.16
N ALA A 78 0.36 4.05 1.41
CA ALA A 78 -0.75 3.22 1.87
C ALA A 78 -2.02 3.45 1.02
N LEU A 79 -2.30 4.71 0.64
CA LEU A 79 -3.41 5.04 -0.24
C LEU A 79 -3.21 4.44 -1.65
N GLY A 80 -1.99 4.48 -2.18
CA GLY A 80 -1.64 3.82 -3.44
C GLY A 80 -1.90 2.31 -3.42
N GLY A 81 -1.42 1.63 -2.37
CA GLY A 81 -1.64 0.19 -2.18
C GLY A 81 -3.13 -0.17 -2.03
N PHE A 82 -3.89 0.69 -1.35
CA PHE A 82 -5.35 0.55 -1.25
C PHE A 82 -6.04 0.66 -2.62
N VAL A 83 -5.75 1.71 -3.39
CA VAL A 83 -6.33 1.91 -4.74
C VAL A 83 -5.95 0.78 -5.69
N SER A 84 -4.71 0.28 -5.59
CA SER A 84 -4.23 -0.88 -6.35
C SER A 84 -5.08 -2.12 -6.08
N CYS A 85 -5.39 -2.38 -4.80
CA CYS A 85 -6.29 -3.46 -4.43
C CYS A 85 -7.73 -3.23 -4.87
N LEU A 86 -8.29 -2.02 -4.72
CA LEU A 86 -9.64 -1.73 -5.20
C LEU A 86 -9.79 -2.05 -6.69
N ARG A 87 -8.86 -1.59 -7.54
CA ARG A 87 -8.91 -1.88 -8.99
C ARG A 87 -8.92 -3.37 -9.27
N ARG A 88 -8.13 -4.15 -8.52
CA ARG A 88 -8.09 -5.60 -8.67
C ARG A 88 -9.42 -6.24 -8.32
N LEU A 89 -10.07 -5.82 -7.24
CA LEU A 89 -11.37 -6.38 -6.86
C LEU A 89 -12.47 -6.01 -7.87
N TYR A 90 -12.51 -4.77 -8.35
CA TYR A 90 -13.48 -4.36 -9.37
C TYR A 90 -13.29 -5.05 -10.72
N ALA A 91 -12.07 -5.45 -11.08
CA ALA A 91 -11.82 -6.21 -12.32
C ALA A 91 -12.49 -7.60 -12.35
N PHE A 92 -12.95 -8.13 -11.20
CA PHE A 92 -13.63 -9.43 -11.11
C PHE A 92 -15.14 -9.32 -10.85
N ASP A 93 -15.69 -8.13 -10.64
CA ASP A 93 -17.07 -7.91 -10.15
C ASP A 93 -18.12 -7.72 -11.29
N ASP A 94 -17.79 -7.98 -12.56
CA ASP A 94 -18.77 -7.92 -13.67
C ASP A 94 -19.87 -9.02 -13.61
N ILE A 95 -19.98 -9.77 -12.51
CA ILE A 95 -20.93 -10.87 -12.31
C ILE A 95 -21.58 -10.76 -10.92
N PHE A 96 -22.44 -9.76 -10.71
CA PHE A 96 -23.23 -9.66 -9.47
C PHE A 96 -24.39 -10.67 -9.45
N PRO A 97 -24.61 -11.35 -8.30
CA PRO A 97 -25.93 -11.24 -7.68
C PRO A 97 -25.85 -10.76 -6.23
N HIS A 98 -26.88 -10.00 -5.85
CA HIS A 98 -27.20 -9.57 -4.51
C HIS A 98 -27.67 -10.77 -3.67
N HIS A 99 -26.86 -11.23 -2.71
CA HIS A 99 -27.44 -11.86 -1.53
C HIS A 99 -26.58 -11.69 -0.29
N ARG A 100 -27.32 -11.42 0.80
CA ARG A 100 -26.93 -11.14 2.18
C ARG A 100 -25.90 -12.14 2.72
N TYR A 101 -24.75 -11.63 3.19
CA TYR A 101 -23.71 -12.41 3.85
C TYR A 101 -23.77 -12.25 5.38
N ALA A 102 -23.67 -13.38 6.08
CA ALA A 102 -23.54 -13.46 7.54
C ALA A 102 -22.14 -14.03 7.87
N PRO A 103 -21.18 -13.22 8.36
CA PRO A 103 -19.88 -13.74 8.74
C PRO A 103 -19.95 -14.30 10.17
N ARG A 104 -19.80 -15.61 10.33
CA ARG A 104 -19.59 -16.24 11.64
C ARG A 104 -18.19 -16.83 11.71
N SER A 105 -17.39 -16.27 12.62
CA SER A 105 -16.23 -16.90 13.26
C SER A 105 -14.94 -17.06 12.45
N SER A 106 -14.34 -15.95 11.99
CA SER A 106 -12.87 -15.68 12.03
C SER A 106 -12.57 -14.27 11.49
N ASN A 107 -13.17 -13.25 12.10
CA ASN A 107 -13.12 -11.87 11.59
C ASN A 107 -11.69 -11.28 11.60
N PHE A 108 -10.83 -11.73 12.51
CA PHE A 108 -9.48 -11.18 12.67
C PHE A 108 -8.53 -11.59 11.55
N TYR A 109 -8.58 -12.83 11.07
CA TYR A 109 -7.70 -13.29 9.98
C TYR A 109 -8.02 -12.58 8.66
N LEU A 110 -9.31 -12.37 8.39
CA LEU A 110 -9.79 -11.58 7.24
C LEU A 110 -9.34 -10.13 7.34
N ALA A 111 -9.47 -9.51 8.52
CA ALA A 111 -9.02 -8.14 8.76
C ALA A 111 -7.50 -7.99 8.57
N ALA A 112 -6.71 -8.92 9.12
CA ALA A 112 -5.25 -8.92 9.01
C ALA A 112 -4.81 -9.08 7.55
N TYR A 113 -5.44 -9.98 6.79
CA TYR A 113 -5.14 -10.16 5.37
C TYR A 113 -5.48 -8.92 4.53
N SER A 114 -6.60 -8.25 4.84
CA SER A 114 -6.99 -7.00 4.19
C SER A 114 -6.07 -5.82 4.53
N ALA A 115 -5.27 -5.89 5.61
CA ALA A 115 -4.28 -4.86 5.95
C ALA A 115 -2.94 -5.01 5.20
N ILE A 116 -2.69 -6.15 4.53
CA ILE A 116 -1.43 -6.39 3.81
C ILE A 116 -1.17 -5.32 2.72
N PRO A 117 -2.14 -4.99 1.84
CA PRO A 117 -1.88 -4.02 0.77
C PRO A 117 -1.44 -2.62 1.24
N PRO A 118 -2.12 -1.94 2.20
CA PRO A 118 -1.64 -0.64 2.67
C PRO A 118 -0.27 -0.74 3.36
N LEU A 119 0.03 -1.85 4.05
CA LEU A 119 1.35 -2.05 4.67
C LEU A 119 2.46 -2.15 3.63
N VAL A 120 2.26 -2.89 2.55
CA VAL A 120 3.25 -2.96 1.47
C VAL A 120 3.35 -1.62 0.75
N GLY A 121 2.23 -0.90 0.60
CA GLY A 121 2.21 0.49 0.14
C GLY A 121 3.11 1.42 0.97
N ILE A 122 3.07 1.32 2.30
CA ILE A 122 3.94 2.08 3.21
C ILE A 122 5.41 1.74 2.99
N ILE A 123 5.74 0.45 2.93
CA ILE A 123 7.13 -0.01 2.77
C ILE A 123 7.70 0.46 1.43
N SER A 124 6.95 0.31 0.35
CA SER A 124 7.37 0.76 -0.99
C SER A 124 7.55 2.28 -1.06
N ALA A 125 6.73 3.05 -0.36
CA ALA A 125 6.86 4.50 -0.26
C ALA A 125 8.09 4.93 0.57
N ALA A 126 8.42 4.20 1.64
CA ALA A 126 9.64 4.45 2.41
C ALA A 126 10.91 4.18 1.59
N VAL A 127 10.90 3.11 0.78
CA VAL A 127 12.03 2.77 -0.11
C VAL A 127 12.23 3.84 -1.17
N ILE A 128 11.17 4.25 -1.88
CA ILE A 128 11.30 5.28 -2.93
C ILE A 128 11.73 6.64 -2.34
N TYR A 129 11.25 6.98 -1.14
CA TYR A 129 11.69 8.17 -0.42
C TYR A 129 13.20 8.12 -0.13
N GLY A 130 13.72 6.98 0.33
CA GLY A 130 15.15 6.78 0.54
C GLY A 130 15.97 6.89 -0.75
N MET A 131 15.44 6.45 -1.90
CA MET A 131 16.11 6.62 -3.20
C MET A 131 16.24 8.10 -3.60
N PHE A 132 15.22 8.91 -3.33
CA PHE A 132 15.33 10.35 -3.59
C PHE A 132 16.21 11.05 -2.56
N ALA A 133 16.07 10.71 -1.28
CA ALA A 133 16.86 11.30 -0.20
C ALA A 133 18.36 11.01 -0.35
N SER A 134 18.74 9.86 -0.92
CA SER A 134 20.14 9.51 -1.23
C SER A 134 20.69 10.17 -2.50
N GLY A 135 19.86 10.85 -3.29
CA GLY A 135 20.27 11.42 -4.57
C GLY A 135 20.54 10.39 -5.67
N LEU A 136 20.12 9.13 -5.50
CA LEU A 136 20.27 8.08 -6.53
C LEU A 136 19.47 8.42 -7.80
N ILE A 137 18.33 9.11 -7.63
CA ILE A 137 17.46 9.55 -8.72
C ILE A 137 17.33 11.08 -8.63
N THR A 138 17.75 11.78 -9.68
CA THR A 138 17.71 13.24 -9.77
C THR A 138 17.03 13.70 -11.07
N GLY A 139 16.41 14.89 -11.04
CA GLY A 139 15.69 15.47 -12.18
C GLY A 139 14.56 16.40 -11.74
N GLU A 140 13.94 17.13 -12.67
CA GLU A 140 12.93 18.15 -12.34
C GLU A 140 11.64 17.57 -11.77
N LEU A 141 11.27 16.35 -12.20
CA LEU A 141 10.10 15.60 -11.73
C LEU A 141 10.32 14.90 -10.39
N PHE A 142 11.55 14.91 -9.88
CA PHE A 142 11.90 14.28 -8.60
C PHE A 142 12.04 15.35 -7.51
N PRO A 143 11.75 14.98 -6.25
CA PRO A 143 11.93 15.90 -5.14
C PRO A 143 13.41 16.18 -4.91
N LYS A 144 13.76 17.47 -4.80
CA LYS A 144 15.09 17.91 -4.37
C LYS A 144 15.16 18.00 -2.85
N PHE A 145 16.30 17.63 -2.28
CA PHE A 145 16.56 17.66 -0.85
C PHE A 145 17.69 18.63 -0.54
N ALA A 146 17.56 19.31 0.60
CA ALA A 146 18.57 20.22 1.12
C ALA A 146 18.66 20.08 2.64
N CYS A 147 19.83 20.41 3.18
CA CYS A 147 20.03 20.45 4.63
C CYS A 147 19.37 21.73 5.19
N ALA A 148 18.48 21.55 6.17
CA ALA A 148 17.78 22.64 6.84
C ALA A 148 18.71 23.49 7.73
N GLN A 149 19.76 22.86 8.27
CA GLN A 149 20.61 23.48 9.28
C GLN A 149 21.62 24.44 8.63
N ALA A 150 21.52 25.73 8.99
CA ALA A 150 22.48 26.73 8.55
C ALA A 150 23.88 26.42 9.12
N GLY A 151 24.85 26.19 8.22
CA GLY A 151 26.27 26.02 8.57
C GLY A 151 26.75 24.58 8.82
N ASN A 152 25.88 23.57 8.64
CA ASN A 152 26.26 22.16 8.75
C ASN A 152 25.88 21.40 7.47
N ASP A 153 26.78 20.58 6.92
CA ASP A 153 26.57 19.89 5.63
C ASP A 153 25.70 18.61 5.74
N CYS A 154 24.93 18.42 6.83
CA CYS A 154 24.16 17.19 7.11
C CYS A 154 24.98 15.89 6.89
N LYS A 155 26.26 15.88 7.31
CA LYS A 155 27.18 14.75 7.05
C LYS A 155 27.03 13.59 8.02
N THR A 156 26.45 13.84 9.19
CA THR A 156 26.27 12.80 10.21
C THR A 156 24.88 12.16 10.10
N LEU A 157 24.75 10.90 10.52
CA LEU A 157 23.47 10.18 10.49
C LEU A 157 22.36 10.88 11.31
N PRO A 158 22.64 11.42 12.51
CA PRO A 158 21.65 12.22 13.24
C PRO A 158 21.20 13.45 12.46
N ASP A 159 22.12 14.15 11.78
CA ASP A 159 21.78 15.33 10.99
C ASP A 159 20.96 14.96 9.76
N PHE A 160 21.26 13.82 9.14
CA PHE A 160 20.45 13.29 8.04
C PHE A 160 19.02 12.98 8.50
N LEU A 161 18.83 12.36 9.66
CA LEU A 161 17.50 12.03 10.15
C LEU A 161 16.71 13.25 10.66
N GLY A 162 17.40 14.27 11.18
CA GLY A 162 16.76 15.45 11.78
C GLY A 162 16.55 16.62 10.82
N TYR A 163 17.49 16.86 9.89
CA TYR A 163 17.56 18.09 9.10
C TYR A 163 17.55 17.88 7.59
N TRP A 164 17.63 16.63 7.09
CA TRP A 164 17.54 16.34 5.67
C TRP A 164 16.09 16.32 5.21
N ARG A 165 15.70 17.33 4.41
CA ARG A 165 14.30 17.52 3.99
C ARG A 165 14.18 18.03 2.56
N PRO A 166 12.99 17.92 1.93
CA PRO A 166 12.77 18.52 0.64
C PRO A 166 12.99 20.05 0.67
N GLU A 167 13.59 20.58 -0.39
CA GLU A 167 14.05 21.97 -0.50
C GLU A 167 12.87 22.95 -0.51
N GLY A 168 11.84 22.68 -1.32
CA GLY A 168 10.66 23.53 -1.42
C GLY A 168 9.34 22.77 -1.36
N ALA A 169 8.24 23.50 -1.18
CA ALA A 169 6.87 22.95 -1.12
C ALA A 169 6.52 22.06 -2.33
N GLN A 170 7.05 22.38 -3.51
CA GLN A 170 6.88 21.56 -4.71
C GLN A 170 7.51 20.17 -4.56
N ASP A 171 8.66 20.07 -3.90
CA ASP A 171 9.34 18.80 -3.68
C ASP A 171 8.61 17.93 -2.65
N TYR A 172 7.96 18.54 -1.65
CA TYR A 172 7.02 17.80 -0.78
C TYR A 172 5.88 17.16 -1.59
N ALA A 173 5.26 17.93 -2.49
CA ALA A 173 4.19 17.41 -3.33
C ALA A 173 4.68 16.28 -4.25
N LYS A 174 5.85 16.45 -4.88
CA LYS A 174 6.47 15.39 -5.70
C LYS A 174 6.73 14.13 -4.89
N ALA A 175 7.27 14.25 -3.67
CA ALA A 175 7.53 13.11 -2.81
C ALA A 175 6.24 12.35 -2.44
N MET A 176 5.15 13.06 -2.13
CA MET A 176 3.85 12.44 -1.86
C MET A 176 3.28 11.73 -3.10
N VAL A 177 3.37 12.34 -4.27
CA VAL A 177 2.93 11.74 -5.54
C VAL A 177 3.72 10.46 -5.83
N TRP A 178 5.04 10.49 -5.68
CA TRP A 178 5.88 9.32 -5.89
C TRP A 178 5.65 8.23 -4.84
N GLY A 179 5.37 8.60 -3.58
CA GLY A 179 4.94 7.65 -2.55
C GLY A 179 3.68 6.90 -2.97
N PHE A 180 2.67 7.63 -3.45
CA PHE A 180 1.43 7.04 -3.97
C PHE A 180 1.68 6.11 -5.16
N ILE A 181 2.48 6.56 -6.14
CA ILE A 181 2.81 5.76 -7.33
C ILE A 181 3.55 4.47 -6.95
N SER A 182 4.49 4.56 -6.00
CA SER A 182 5.23 3.40 -5.49
C SER A 182 4.29 2.38 -4.85
N GLY A 183 3.40 2.83 -3.97
CA GLY A 183 2.39 1.97 -3.35
C GLY A 183 1.38 1.39 -4.34
N PHE A 184 1.00 2.16 -5.37
CA PHE A 184 0.12 1.66 -6.43
C PHE A 184 0.77 0.53 -7.25
N SER A 185 2.09 0.56 -7.40
CA SER A 185 2.87 -0.32 -8.29
C SER A 185 3.26 -1.68 -7.68
N GLU A 186 2.86 -1.98 -6.44
CA GLU A 186 3.22 -3.18 -5.66
C GLU A 186 3.19 -4.50 -6.46
N ARG A 187 2.20 -4.70 -7.34
CA ARG A 187 2.09 -5.91 -8.18
C ARG A 187 2.20 -5.68 -9.67
N PHE A 188 2.33 -4.44 -10.14
CA PHE A 188 2.59 -4.18 -11.56
C PHE A 188 3.84 -4.94 -12.02
N PHE A 189 4.87 -5.02 -11.17
CA PHE A 189 6.09 -5.76 -11.47
C PHE A 189 5.89 -7.30 -11.45
N VAL A 190 5.18 -7.83 -10.45
CA VAL A 190 4.93 -9.28 -10.31
C VAL A 190 4.02 -9.82 -11.41
N ASP A 191 2.97 -9.08 -11.75
CA ASP A 191 2.03 -9.46 -12.81
C ASP A 191 2.69 -9.37 -14.19
N THR A 192 3.56 -8.38 -14.41
CA THR A 192 4.38 -8.26 -15.63
C THR A 192 5.32 -9.46 -15.77
N LEU A 193 6.01 -9.89 -14.69
CA LEU A 193 6.88 -11.07 -14.72
C LEU A 193 6.11 -12.38 -14.98
N ASN A 194 4.95 -12.57 -14.36
CA ASN A 194 4.11 -13.74 -14.60
C ASN A 194 3.57 -13.79 -16.04
N GLN A 195 3.26 -12.63 -16.62
CA GLN A 195 2.81 -12.53 -18.01
C GLN A 195 3.91 -12.91 -19.00
N PHE A 196 5.17 -12.52 -18.73
CA PHE A 196 6.31 -12.89 -19.58
C PHE A 196 6.77 -14.34 -19.36
N GLY A 197 6.73 -14.85 -18.13
CA GLY A 197 7.04 -16.24 -17.82
C GLY A 197 5.99 -17.22 -18.38
N GLY A 198 4.71 -16.86 -18.38
CA GLY A 198 3.62 -17.69 -18.91
C GLY A 198 3.56 -17.76 -20.44
N LYS A 199 3.99 -16.69 -21.14
CA LYS A 199 4.06 -16.67 -22.62
C LYS A 199 5.22 -17.49 -23.20
N GLY A 200 6.22 -17.85 -22.38
CA GLY A 200 7.35 -18.70 -22.77
C GLY A 200 7.11 -20.22 -22.60
N ALA A 201 5.99 -20.62 -21.98
CA ALA A 201 5.68 -22.02 -21.68
C ALA A 201 4.64 -22.64 -22.64
N THR A 202 4.60 -22.20 -23.89
CA THR A 202 4.00 -23.02 -24.97
C THR A 202 4.92 -24.21 -25.22
N VAL A 203 4.63 -25.33 -24.56
CA VAL A 203 5.22 -26.63 -24.88
C VAL A 203 4.76 -27.01 -26.30
N PRO A 204 5.66 -27.05 -27.31
CA PRO A 204 5.30 -27.53 -28.64
C PRO A 204 5.37 -29.05 -28.61
N GLY A 205 4.25 -29.73 -28.38
CA GLY A 205 4.23 -31.18 -28.45
C GLY A 205 3.03 -31.84 -27.78
N SER A 206 1.86 -31.75 -28.38
CA SER A 206 0.86 -32.82 -28.28
C SER A 206 0.01 -32.84 -29.54
N ASN A 207 0.62 -33.29 -30.63
CA ASN A 207 -0.08 -33.91 -31.75
C ASN A 207 0.64 -35.22 -32.02
N GLY A 208 -0.02 -36.34 -31.77
CA GLY A 208 0.54 -37.66 -32.04
C GLY A 208 -0.08 -38.81 -31.26
N LYS A 209 -1.38 -39.05 -31.44
CA LYS A 209 -1.95 -40.32 -31.92
C LYS A 209 -3.47 -40.27 -31.93
#